data_AF-A0A5J4PNJ9-F1
#
_entry.id   AF-A0A5J4PNJ9-F1
#
_cell.length_a   1.000
_cell.length_b   1.000
_cell.length_c   1.000
_cell.angle_alpha   90.00
_cell.angle_beta   90.00
_cell.angle_gamma   90.00
#
_symmetry.space_group_name_H-M   'P 1'
#
loop_
_entity.id
_entity.type
_entity.pdbx_description
1 polymer ?
#
loop_
_entity_poly.entity_id
_entity_poly.type
_entity_poly.pdbx_seq_one_letter_code
_entity_poly.pdbx_strand_id
1 'polypeptide(L)' 'MEKPVSGKQASPLSKVAVRLLYPYKENVHTITSDNGAEFAEHEFIAKKLKADFLFCPSLFFPEKRIK' A
#
# COMPACT_ATOMS: atom_id res chain seq x y z
N MET A 1 3.25 -12.48 -13.19
CA MET A 1 2.91 -11.43 -12.20
C MET A 1 2.22 -10.32 -12.96
N GLU A 2 0.90 -10.12 -12.75
CA GLU A 2 0.19 -9.00 -13.38
C GLU A 2 0.78 -7.69 -12.85
N LYS A 3 1.37 -6.88 -13.73
CA LYS A 3 1.73 -5.49 -13.41
C LYS A 3 0.48 -4.63 -13.65
N PRO A 4 0.09 -3.75 -12.72
CA PRO A 4 -0.94 -2.76 -13.01
C PRO A 4 -0.49 -1.94 -14.22
N VAL A 5 -1.27 -1.99 -15.29
CA VAL A 5 -0.99 -1.36 -16.61
C VAL A 5 -0.88 0.18 -16.48
N SER A 6 -1.28 0.73 -15.34
CA SER A 6 -1.23 2.16 -15.00
C SER A 6 -0.63 2.41 -13.61
N GLY A 7 0.50 1.77 -13.28
CA GLY A 7 1.15 1.71 -11.95
C GLY A 7 1.43 3.02 -11.18
N LYS A 8 0.84 4.16 -11.55
CA LYS A 8 0.81 5.42 -10.79
C LYS A 8 -0.59 5.86 -10.37
N GLN A 9 -1.65 5.10 -10.69
CA GLN A 9 -3.02 5.47 -10.35
C GLN A 9 -3.52 4.65 -9.16
N ALA A 10 -3.94 5.33 -8.09
CA ALA A 10 -4.31 4.68 -6.83
C ALA A 10 -5.59 3.82 -6.93
N SER A 11 -6.61 4.29 -7.66
CA SER A 11 -7.89 3.57 -7.80
C SER A 11 -7.78 2.21 -8.51
N PRO A 12 -7.13 2.08 -9.69
CA PRO A 12 -6.96 0.77 -10.31
C PRO A 12 -6.04 -0.15 -9.49
N LEU A 13 -5.02 0.41 -8.83
CA LEU A 13 -4.13 -0.38 -7.98
C LEU A 13 -4.87 -0.96 -6.77
N SER A 14 -5.69 -0.17 -6.08
CA SER A 14 -6.43 -0.63 -4.90
C SER A 14 -7.41 -1.77 -5.22
N LYS A 15 -8.08 -1.70 -6.38
CA LYS A 15 -8.95 -2.78 -6.87
C LYS A 15 -8.19 -4.08 -7.14
N VAL A 16 -7.00 -3.98 -7.76
CA VAL A 16 -6.14 -5.14 -8.03
C VAL A 16 -5.61 -5.72 -6.72
N ALA A 17 -5.15 -4.89 -5.79
CA ALA A 17 -4.66 -5.31 -4.48
C ALA A 17 -5.74 -6.08 -3.70
N VAL A 18 -6.96 -5.54 -3.65
CA VAL A 18 -8.09 -6.24 -3.04
C VAL A 18 -8.37 -7.56 -3.74
N ARG A 19 -8.46 -7.59 -5.08
CA ARG A 19 -8.72 -8.82 -5.84
C ARG A 19 -7.71 -9.93 -5.53
N LEU A 20 -6.43 -9.58 -5.42
CA LEU A 20 -5.35 -10.54 -5.19
C LEU A 20 -5.34 -11.04 -3.73
N LEU A 21 -5.62 -10.17 -2.77
CA LEU A 21 -5.54 -10.49 -1.34
C LEU A 21 -6.85 -11.00 -0.75
N TYR A 22 -7.99 -10.79 -1.41
CA TYR A 22 -9.30 -11.19 -0.90
C TYR A 22 -9.41 -12.68 -0.52
N PRO A 23 -8.83 -13.64 -1.28
CA PRO A 23 -8.84 -15.06 -0.88
C PRO A 23 -8.14 -15.33 0.45
N TYR A 24 -7.25 -14.44 0.87
CA TYR A 24 -6.43 -14.57 2.08
C TYR A 24 -6.88 -13.60 3.19
N LYS A 25 -8.03 -12.93 3.06
CA LYS A 25 -8.47 -11.87 3.98
C LYS A 25 -8.54 -12.31 5.46
N GLU A 26 -8.78 -13.59 5.72
CA GLU A 26 -8.81 -14.13 7.09
C GLU A 26 -7.39 -14.29 7.69
N ASN A 27 -6.36 -14.34 6.84
CA ASN A 27 -4.95 -14.47 7.23
C ASN A 27 -4.17 -13.14 7.11
N VAL A 28 -4.70 -12.17 6.35
CA VAL A 28 -4.08 -10.85 6.19
C VAL A 28 -4.60 -9.93 7.29
N HIS A 29 -3.82 -9.81 8.36
CA HIS A 29 -4.15 -8.91 9.47
C HIS A 29 -3.62 -7.49 9.27
N THR A 30 -2.47 -7.35 8.61
CA THR A 30 -1.79 -6.07 8.43
C THR A 30 -1.13 -6.00 7.06
N ILE A 31 -1.16 -4.81 6.45
CA ILE A 31 -0.52 -4.47 5.20
C ILE A 31 0.40 -3.29 5.46
N THR A 32 1.66 -3.36 5.05
CA THR A 32 2.62 -2.26 5.20
C THR A 32 3.07 -1.79 3.82
N SER A 33 3.05 -0.49 3.58
CA SER A 33 3.48 0.13 2.33
C SER A 33 4.41 1.32 2.58
N ASP A 34 5.17 1.73 1.57
CA ASP A 34 5.79 3.05 1.57
C ASP A 34 4.74 4.16 1.34
N ASN A 35 5.16 5.43 1.45
CA ASN A 35 4.31 6.60 1.21
C ASN A 35 4.10 6.90 -0.29
N GLY A 36 4.09 5.87 -1.15
CA GLY A 36 3.82 5.99 -2.57
C GLY A 36 2.41 6.52 -2.85
N ALA A 37 2.28 7.45 -3.79
CA ALA A 37 1.00 8.04 -4.17
C ALA A 37 0.03 7.02 -4.78
N GLU A 38 0.55 5.92 -5.32
CA GLU A 38 -0.24 4.77 -5.77
C GLU A 38 -1.03 4.08 -4.65
N PHE A 39 -0.70 4.32 -3.37
CA PHE A 39 -1.44 3.82 -2.21
C PHE A 39 -2.32 4.88 -1.55
N ALA A 40 -2.63 6.00 -2.23
CA ALA A 40 -3.57 7.00 -1.71
C ALA A 40 -4.94 6.40 -1.33
N GLU A 41 -5.36 5.33 -2.01
CA GLU A 41 -6.61 4.59 -1.76
C GLU A 41 -6.45 3.44 -0.73
N HIS A 42 -5.47 3.51 0.17
CA HIS A 42 -5.21 2.51 1.20
C HIS A 42 -6.41 2.20 2.10
N GLU A 43 -7.26 3.20 2.41
CA GLU A 43 -8.47 3.00 3.20
C GLU A 43 -9.46 2.01 2.53
N PHE A 44 -9.56 2.05 1.20
CA PHE A 44 -10.40 1.12 0.45
C PHE A 44 -9.88 -0.31 0.59
N ILE A 45 -8.55 -0.49 0.51
CA ILE A 45 -7.87 -1.77 0.66
C ILE A 45 -8.13 -2.33 2.08
N ALA A 46 -7.86 -1.52 3.10
CA ALA A 46 -8.05 -1.88 4.51
C ALA A 46 -9.49 -2.31 4.80
N LYS A 47 -10.49 -1.52 4.38
CA LYS A 47 -11.93 -1.81 4.60
C LYS A 47 -12.36 -3.11 3.93
N LYS A 48 -11.88 -3.40 2.71
CA LYS A 48 -12.27 -4.60 1.96
C LYS A 48 -11.61 -5.87 2.50
N LEU A 49 -10.38 -5.75 2.97
CA LEU A 49 -9.62 -6.89 3.50
C LEU A 49 -9.80 -7.08 5.01
N LYS A 50 -10.43 -6.12 5.71
CA LYS A 50 -10.53 -6.10 7.18
C LYS A 50 -9.15 -6.21 7.85
N ALA A 51 -8.18 -5.50 7.28
CA ALA A 51 -6.79 -5.51 7.69
C ALA A 51 -6.33 -4.08 8.03
N ASP A 52 -5.40 -3.96 8.96
CA ASP A 52 -4.75 -2.69 9.27
C ASP A 52 -3.79 -2.31 8.14
N PHE A 53 -3.73 -1.02 7.79
CA PHE A 53 -2.80 -0.53 6.76
C PHE A 53 -1.84 0.48 7.38
N LEU A 54 -0.54 0.19 7.30
CA LEU A 54 0.53 0.98 7.90
C LEU A 54 1.43 1.56 6.83
N PHE A 55 1.91 2.78 7.07
CA PHE A 55 2.90 3.43 6.22
C PHE A 55 4.28 3.39 6.85
N CYS A 56 5.29 3.06 6.06
CA CYS A 56 6.68 3.09 6.48
C CYS A 56 7.11 4.55 6.69
N PRO A 57 7.70 4.91 7.85
CA PRO A 57 8.28 6.22 8.04
C PRO A 57 9.40 6.44 7.01
N SER A 58 9.45 7.62 6.41
CA SER A 58 10.55 7.96 5.52
C SER A 58 11.86 7.90 6.31
N LEU A 59 12.86 7.19 5.78
CA LEU A 59 14.22 7.16 6.33
C LEU A 59 14.84 8.56 6.19
N PHE A 60 14.55 9.42 7.16
CA PHE A 60 15.26 10.67 7.36
C PHE A 60 16.53 10.36 8.16
N PHE A 61 17.68 10.31 7.49
CA PHE A 61 18.99 10.32 8.13
C PHE A 61 19.43 11.78 8.34
N PRO A 62 19.45 12.30 9.57
CA PRO A 62 19.81 13.69 9.84
C PRO A 62 21.31 14.02 9.66
N GLU A 63 22.20 13.04 9.44
CA GLU A 63 23.66 13.26 9.54
C GLU A 63 24.40 13.68 8.26
N LYS A 64 23.73 13.93 7.14
CA LYS A 64 24.40 14.41 5.90
C LYS A 64 23.93 15.78 5.41
N ARG A 65 23.70 16.71 6.32
CA ARG A 65 23.65 18.15 6.00
C ARG A 65 24.98 18.80 6.39
N ILE A 66 26.04 18.48 5.65
CA ILE A 66 27.30 19.23 5.71
C ILE A 66 26.99 20.59 5.07
N LYS A 67 27.23 21.67 5.83
CA LYS A 67 27.20 23.05 5.34
C LYS A 67 28.34 23.29 4.36
#